data_AF-A0A925FZR4-F1
#
_entry.id   AF-A0A925FZR4-F1
#
_cell.length_a   1.000
_cell.length_b   1.000
_cell.length_c   1.000
_cell.angle_alpha   90.00
_cell.angle_beta   90.00
_cell.angle_gamma   90.00
#
_symmetry.space_group_name_H-M   'P 1'
#
loop_
_entity.id
_entity.type
_entity.pdbx_description
1 polymer ?
#
loop_
_entity_poly.entity_id
_entity_poly.type
_entity_poly.pdbx_seq_one_letter_code
_entity_poly.pdbx_strand_id
1 'polypeptide(L)'
;VMQMIDAADSVIVFLTNRATSQVKKELTYAISLNKPVIPIVEKGTSTKLIGTLLQSSKTKVFYLDPASPWKMENELKVFLQKEQFDKDTRNAIFALAGTFVGLLLLQKLSES
;
A
#
# COMPACT_ATOMS: atom_id res chain seq x y z
N VAL A 1 6.23 15.79 2.43
CA VAL A 1 5.46 14.69 1.78
C VAL A 1 4.97 15.08 0.40
N MET A 2 4.26 16.20 0.20
CA MET A 2 3.74 16.57 -1.14
C MET A 2 4.82 16.68 -2.22
N GLN A 3 5.94 17.36 -1.94
CA GLN A 3 7.09 17.42 -2.86
C GLN A 3 7.70 16.04 -3.17
N MET A 4 7.66 15.10 -2.21
CA MET A 4 8.10 13.73 -2.45
C MET A 4 7.10 12.97 -3.33
N ILE A 5 5.80 13.21 -3.14
CA ILE A 5 4.76 12.66 -4.03
C ILE A 5 4.97 13.19 -5.44
N ASP A 6 5.23 14.49 -5.63
CA ASP A 6 5.47 15.09 -6.95
C ASP A 6 6.64 14.44 -7.69
N ALA A 7 7.74 14.17 -6.99
CA ALA A 7 8.92 13.55 -7.58
C ALA A 7 8.81 12.02 -7.78
N ALA A 8 7.84 11.35 -7.13
CA ALA A 8 7.77 9.88 -7.13
C ALA A 8 7.06 9.30 -8.37
N ASP A 9 7.59 8.23 -8.94
CA ASP A 9 6.94 7.49 -10.03
C ASP A 9 5.75 6.64 -9.57
N SER A 10 5.69 6.32 -8.27
CA SER A 10 4.58 5.59 -7.65
C SER A 10 4.48 5.89 -6.15
N VAL A 11 3.32 5.61 -5.55
CA VAL A 11 3.07 5.82 -4.12
C VAL A 11 2.60 4.53 -3.47
N ILE A 12 3.35 4.05 -2.47
CA ILE A 12 2.94 2.93 -1.63
C ILE A 12 2.26 3.49 -0.37
N VAL A 13 1.08 2.99 -0.04
CA VAL A 13 0.34 3.41 1.15
C VAL A 13 0.21 2.24 2.10
N PHE A 14 0.81 2.37 3.28
CA PHE A 14 0.72 1.37 4.35
C PHE A 14 -0.33 1.78 5.38
N LEU A 15 -1.27 0.89 5.68
CA LEU A 15 -2.35 1.14 6.65
C LEU A 15 -2.49 -0.03 7.62
N THR A 16 -1.92 0.15 8.82
CA THR A 16 -2.01 -0.79 9.96
C THR A 16 -3.11 -0.41 10.95
N ASN A 17 -3.60 0.82 10.84
CA ASN A 17 -4.58 1.42 11.74
C ASN A 17 -5.54 2.28 10.93
N ARG A 18 -6.56 2.83 11.59
CA ARG A 18 -7.55 3.72 10.95
C ARG A 18 -6.84 4.82 10.14
N ALA A 19 -7.24 4.97 8.88
CA ALA A 19 -6.74 6.04 8.03
C ALA A 19 -7.00 7.43 8.67
N THR A 20 -6.00 8.30 8.66
CA THR A 20 -6.13 9.67 9.19
C THR A 20 -6.55 10.66 8.10
N SER A 21 -6.99 11.85 8.50
CA SER A 21 -7.28 12.95 7.56
C SER A 21 -6.05 13.35 6.74
N GLN A 22 -4.84 13.19 7.30
CA GLN A 22 -3.60 13.45 6.58
C GLN A 22 -3.35 12.42 5.48
N VAL A 23 -3.48 11.11 5.78
CA VAL A 23 -3.36 10.05 4.76
C VAL A 23 -4.38 10.25 3.65
N LYS A 24 -5.62 10.65 3.99
CA LYS A 24 -6.63 10.99 2.99
C LYS A 24 -6.16 12.10 2.07
N LYS A 25 -5.60 13.20 2.62
CA LYS A 25 -5.13 14.34 1.84
C LYS A 25 -3.97 13.95 0.90
N GLU A 26 -3.00 13.19 1.39
CA GLU A 26 -1.85 12.71 0.62
C GLU A 26 -2.28 11.74 -0.48
N LEU A 27 -3.21 10.82 -0.17
CA LEU A 27 -3.77 9.89 -1.15
C LEU A 27 -4.60 10.61 -2.23
N THR A 28 -5.46 11.57 -1.85
CA THR A 28 -6.20 12.39 -2.81
C THR A 28 -5.24 13.14 -3.73
N TYR A 29 -4.15 13.68 -3.19
CA TYR A 29 -3.14 14.36 -3.99
C TYR A 29 -2.46 13.41 -5.00
N ALA A 30 -1.99 12.25 -4.56
CA ALA A 30 -1.37 11.26 -5.44
C ALA A 30 -2.31 10.79 -6.56
N ILE A 31 -3.58 10.52 -6.24
CA ILE A 31 -4.61 10.14 -7.22
C ILE A 31 -4.86 11.29 -8.20
N SER A 32 -4.91 12.54 -7.74
CA SER A 32 -5.13 13.70 -8.62
C SER A 32 -4.00 13.91 -9.64
N LEU A 33 -2.79 13.45 -9.32
CA LEU A 33 -1.63 13.46 -10.21
C LEU A 33 -1.56 12.22 -11.11
N ASN A 34 -2.57 11.34 -11.09
CA ASN A 34 -2.59 10.05 -11.79
C ASN A 34 -1.37 9.17 -11.50
N LYS A 35 -0.78 9.30 -10.31
CA LYS A 35 0.34 8.44 -9.91
C LYS A 35 -0.16 7.04 -9.57
N PRO A 36 0.54 5.97 -9.98
CA PRO A 36 0.24 4.61 -9.54
C PRO A 36 0.27 4.54 -8.01
N VAL A 37 -0.84 4.09 -7.42
CA VAL A 37 -0.97 3.90 -5.98
C VAL A 37 -1.04 2.41 -5.67
N ILE A 38 -0.25 1.96 -4.69
CA ILE A 38 -0.20 0.57 -4.22
C ILE A 38 -0.57 0.57 -2.72
N PRO A 39 -1.85 0.41 -2.38
CA PRO A 39 -2.31 0.38 -0.99
C PRO A 39 -2.15 -1.02 -0.40
N ILE A 40 -1.40 -1.11 0.70
CA ILE A 40 -1.24 -2.32 1.53
C ILE A 40 -1.90 -2.04 2.87
N VAL A 41 -2.98 -2.77 3.15
CA VAL A 41 -3.88 -2.53 4.28
C VAL A 41 -3.94 -3.76 5.17
N GLU A 42 -3.65 -3.62 6.45
CA GLU A 42 -3.85 -4.69 7.42
C GLU A 42 -5.32 -5.10 7.47
N LYS A 43 -5.59 -6.40 7.41
CA LYS A 43 -6.93 -6.97 7.46
C LYS A 43 -7.62 -6.56 8.77
N GLY A 44 -8.85 -6.06 8.64
CA GLY A 44 -9.62 -5.52 9.77
C GLY A 44 -9.43 -4.01 10.00
N THR A 45 -8.47 -3.37 9.32
CA THR A 45 -8.29 -1.92 9.37
C THR A 45 -9.45 -1.19 8.70
N SER A 46 -10.01 -0.19 9.38
CA SER A 46 -11.06 0.65 8.82
C SER A 46 -10.53 1.58 7.73
N THR A 47 -11.00 1.36 6.49
CA THR A 47 -10.69 2.22 5.34
C THR A 47 -11.75 3.28 5.07
N LYS A 48 -12.77 3.45 5.93
CA LYS A 48 -13.95 4.31 5.68
C LYS A 48 -13.62 5.72 5.17
N LEU A 49 -12.54 6.34 5.66
CA LEU A 49 -12.12 7.70 5.27
C LEU A 49 -11.52 7.80 3.86
N ILE A 50 -11.03 6.69 3.31
CA ILE A 50 -10.34 6.63 2.02
C ILE A 50 -10.96 5.59 1.06
N GLY A 51 -11.91 4.78 1.53
CA GLY A 51 -12.47 3.65 0.78
C GLY A 51 -13.15 4.10 -0.51
N THR A 52 -13.91 5.19 -0.45
CA THR A 52 -14.52 5.79 -1.65
C THR A 52 -13.47 6.29 -2.64
N LEU A 53 -12.35 6.85 -2.16
CA LEU A 53 -11.26 7.29 -3.03
C LEU A 53 -10.65 6.10 -3.78
N LEU A 54 -10.26 5.04 -3.04
CA LEU A 54 -9.66 3.84 -3.61
C LEU A 54 -10.59 3.11 -4.60
N GLN A 55 -11.90 3.08 -4.31
CA GLN A 55 -12.90 2.53 -5.22
C GLN A 55 -13.05 3.38 -6.49
N SER A 56 -13.15 4.71 -6.34
CA SER A 56 -13.32 5.63 -7.47
C SER A 56 -12.10 5.65 -8.41
N SER A 57 -10.90 5.48 -7.87
CA SER A 57 -9.65 5.42 -8.65
C SER A 57 -9.38 4.04 -9.26
N LYS A 58 -10.27 3.05 -9.06
CA LYS A 58 -10.09 1.65 -9.48
C LYS A 58 -8.78 1.03 -8.99
N THR A 59 -8.25 1.54 -7.87
CA THR A 59 -6.98 1.09 -7.33
C THR A 59 -7.17 -0.26 -6.65
N LYS A 60 -6.39 -1.28 -7.06
CA LYS A 60 -6.38 -2.57 -6.37
C LYS A 60 -5.81 -2.39 -4.96
N VAL A 61 -6.55 -2.84 -3.95
CA VAL A 61 -6.11 -2.82 -2.54
C VAL A 61 -5.56 -4.20 -2.17
N PHE A 62 -4.39 -4.23 -1.53
CA PHE A 62 -3.76 -5.45 -1.05
C PHE A 62 -4.01 -5.58 0.46
N TYR A 63 -4.73 -6.62 0.85
CA TYR A 63 -5.02 -6.85 2.27
C TYR A 63 -4.00 -7.80 2.89
N LEU A 64 -3.29 -7.31 3.90
CA LEU A 64 -2.32 -8.06 4.69
C LEU A 64 -3.02 -8.74 5.86
N ASP A 65 -3.13 -10.07 5.79
CA ASP A 65 -3.57 -10.90 6.91
C ASP A 65 -2.32 -11.43 7.66
N PRO A 66 -2.07 -11.04 8.93
CA PRO A 66 -0.92 -11.52 9.68
C PRO A 66 -0.85 -13.05 9.82
N ALA A 67 -1.98 -13.76 9.74
CA ALA A 67 -2.00 -15.22 9.79
C ALA A 67 -1.64 -15.86 8.44
N SER A 68 -1.70 -15.11 7.34
CA SER A 68 -1.34 -15.60 6.01
C SER A 68 -0.72 -14.51 5.10
N PRO A 69 0.41 -13.89 5.53
CA PRO A 69 1.02 -12.74 4.84
C PRO A 69 1.46 -13.06 3.40
N TRP A 70 1.87 -14.30 3.15
CA TRP A 70 2.28 -14.80 1.84
C TRP A 70 1.21 -14.66 0.74
N LYS A 71 -0.08 -14.64 1.11
CA LYS A 71 -1.16 -14.44 0.12
C LYS A 71 -1.11 -13.04 -0.49
N MET A 72 -0.94 -12.03 0.36
CA MET A 72 -0.83 -10.64 -0.06
C MET A 72 0.42 -10.45 -0.93
N GLU A 73 1.56 -11.00 -0.51
CA GLU A 73 2.82 -10.93 -1.27
C GLU A 73 2.69 -11.56 -2.66
N ASN A 74 2.06 -12.74 -2.76
CA ASN A 74 1.82 -13.39 -4.05
C ASN A 74 0.89 -12.56 -4.95
N GLU A 75 -0.18 -11.98 -4.39
CA GLU A 75 -1.06 -11.10 -5.15
C GLU A 75 -0.36 -9.85 -5.65
N LEU A 76 0.48 -9.23 -4.80
CA LEU A 76 1.31 -8.10 -5.17
C LEU A 76 2.30 -8.48 -6.27
N LYS A 77 2.83 -9.71 -6.23
CA LYS A 77 3.76 -10.25 -7.24
C LYS A 77 3.11 -10.30 -8.60
N VAL A 78 1.96 -10.95 -8.65
CA VAL A 78 1.20 -11.10 -9.87
C VAL A 78 0.75 -9.74 -10.40
N PHE A 79 0.38 -8.80 -9.52
CA PHE A 79 0.03 -7.44 -9.91
C PHE A 79 1.20 -6.70 -10.54
N LEU A 80 2.35 -6.60 -9.85
CA LEU A 80 3.52 -5.86 -10.34
C LEU A 80 4.16 -6.51 -11.57
N GLN A 81 3.90 -7.79 -11.84
CA GLN A 81 4.30 -8.46 -13.08
C GLN A 81 3.40 -8.10 -14.27
N LYS A 82 2.13 -7.77 -14.01
CA LYS A 82 1.15 -7.35 -15.04
C LYS A 82 1.26 -5.87 -15.34
N GLU A 83 1.56 -5.07 -14.33
CA GLU A 83 1.87 -3.65 -14.48
C GLU A 83 3.21 -3.48 -15.21
N GLN A 84 3.32 -2.45 -16.06
CA GLN A 84 4.51 -2.18 -16.87
C GLN A 84 5.65 -1.53 -16.07
N PHE A 85 5.81 -1.86 -14.79
CA PHE A 85 6.95 -1.41 -14.00
C PHE A 85 8.23 -2.06 -14.50
N ASP A 86 9.31 -1.29 -14.54
CA ASP A 86 10.64 -1.85 -14.78
C ASP A 86 11.06 -2.78 -13.62
N LYS A 87 12.10 -3.58 -13.88
CA LYS A 87 12.56 -4.60 -12.94
C LYS A 87 13.01 -4.00 -11.61
N ASP A 88 13.65 -2.84 -11.62
CA ASP A 88 14.22 -2.23 -10.43
C ASP A 88 13.13 -1.61 -9.57
N THR A 89 12.18 -0.88 -10.17
CA THR A 89 10.98 -0.38 -9.48
C THR A 89 10.19 -1.51 -8.85
N ARG A 90 9.94 -2.60 -9.59
CA ARG A 90 9.23 -3.76 -9.05
C ARG A 90 9.94 -4.37 -7.86
N ASN A 91 11.27 -4.53 -7.94
CA ASN A 91 12.06 -5.09 -6.85
C ASN A 91 12.05 -4.16 -5.62
N ALA A 92 12.12 -2.85 -5.82
CA ALA A 92 12.03 -1.86 -4.75
C ALA A 92 10.67 -1.91 -4.04
N ILE A 93 9.57 -1.94 -4.79
CA ILE A 93 8.22 -2.07 -4.22
C ILE A 93 8.11 -3.38 -3.42
N PHE A 94 8.62 -4.49 -3.95
CA PHE A 94 8.64 -5.78 -3.26
C PHE A 94 9.42 -5.74 -1.95
N ALA A 95 10.62 -5.17 -1.98
CA ALA A 95 11.47 -5.06 -0.81
C ALA A 95 10.82 -4.20 0.28
N LEU A 96 10.22 -3.07 -0.10
CA LEU A 96 9.50 -2.19 0.82
C LEU A 96 8.27 -2.88 1.42
N ALA A 97 7.48 -3.57 0.60
CA ALA A 97 6.32 -4.32 1.06
C ALA A 97 6.72 -5.45 2.01
N GLY A 98 7.73 -6.26 1.68
CA GLY A 98 8.23 -7.34 2.53
C GLY A 98 8.82 -6.83 3.84
N THR A 99 9.55 -5.69 3.81
CA THR A 99 10.07 -5.04 5.01
C THR A 99 8.93 -4.60 5.93
N PHE A 100 7.90 -3.95 5.38
CA PHE A 100 6.72 -3.54 6.13
C PHE A 100 5.98 -4.75 6.74
N VAL A 101 5.80 -5.83 5.98
CA VAL A 101 5.22 -7.08 6.48
C VAL A 101 6.04 -7.62 7.64
N GLY A 102 7.36 -7.72 7.49
CA GLY A 102 8.25 -8.18 8.56
C GLY A 102 8.14 -7.35 9.83
N LEU A 103 8.17 -6.02 9.71
CA LEU A 103 8.00 -5.10 10.84
C LEU A 103 6.63 -5.24 11.52
N LEU A 104 5.56 -5.38 10.73
CA LEU A 104 4.22 -5.57 11.26
C LEU A 104 4.09 -6.88 12.04
N LEU A 105 4.61 -7.97 11.48
CA LEU A 105 4.56 -9.28 12.14
C LEU A 105 5.37 -9.27 13.44
N LEU A 106 6.55 -8.64 13.44
CA LEU A 106 7.35 -8.45 14.66
C LEU A 106 6.59 -7.64 15.71
N GLN A 107 5.89 -6.58 15.32
CA GLN A 107 5.05 -5.81 16.24
C GLN A 107 3.94 -6.68 16.85
N LYS A 108 3.23 -7.47 16.05
CA LYS A 108 2.16 -8.36 16.55
C LYS A 108 2.68 -9.44 17.49
N LEU A 109 3.89 -9.96 17.24
CA LEU A 109 4.55 -10.92 18.12
C LEU A 109 4.97 -10.27 19.45
N SER A 110 5.38 -9.00 19.44
CA SER A 110 5.75 -8.27 20.66
C SER A 110 4.55 -7.87 21.51
N GLU A 111 3.37 -7.72 20.91
CA GLU A 111 2.11 -7.39 21.61
C GLU A 111 1.37 -8.63 22.14
N SER A 112 1.84 -9.84 21.79
CA SER A 112 1.31 -11.15 22.24
C SER A 112 2.07 -11.67 23.45
#